data_AF-A0A167W5B5-F1
#
_entry.id   AF-A0A167W5B5-F1
#
_cell.length_a   1.000
_cell.length_b   1.000
_cell.length_c   1.000
_cell.angle_alpha   90.00
_cell.angle_beta   90.00
_cell.angle_gamma   90.00
#
_symmetry.space_group_name_H-M   'P 1'
#
loop_
_entity.id
_entity.type
_entity.pdbx_description
1 polymer ?
#
loop_
_entity_poly.entity_id
_entity_poly.type
_entity_poly.pdbx_seq_one_letter_code
_entity_poly.pdbx_strand_id
1 'polypeptide(L)'
;MAADLGSIDFTSLPGKVVDFTDYLFANFFLPRPTPASLSVPTLASNDVLPGSSHRLATLRRDCLIRDRHRCVVTRRFDKNEALGRFKKHGHNARDDEGHRFDFVGQRRFEEVEVAHILPHSLMSLEGDSEMKAARRNALAILDMLDSGVRHLIEGLNIDRPTNAMTLTRACHTEFGTFQMYFEATGEPHTYRIESFLPSYFSEVPQPVTRTLFMSEDHAVDPPLPRLLAIHAAVAKIMHMSGAGSHCDEIFRDTQELLIKADGSTNLGTLTALRLGGWWSGVVV
;
A
#
# COMPACT_ATOMS: atom_id res chain seq x y z
N MET A 1 -33.57 12.90 -0.67
CA MET A 1 -34.12 12.36 0.59
C MET A 1 -33.08 12.63 1.67
N ALA A 2 -33.37 13.56 2.58
CA ALA A 2 -32.49 13.89 3.69
C ALA A 2 -32.59 12.75 4.72
N ALA A 3 -31.47 12.10 5.04
CA ALA A 3 -31.43 11.14 6.12
C ALA A 3 -31.63 11.89 7.45
N ASP A 4 -32.63 11.46 8.20
CA ASP A 4 -32.95 11.96 9.53
C ASP A 4 -31.80 11.61 10.49
N LEU A 5 -30.97 12.60 10.81
CA LEU A 5 -29.83 12.48 11.73
C LEU A 5 -30.27 12.37 13.22
N GLY A 6 -31.58 12.43 13.50
CA GLY A 6 -32.13 12.42 14.85
C GLY A 6 -32.12 11.08 15.59
N SER A 7 -31.76 9.97 14.92
CA SER A 7 -31.77 8.62 15.51
C SER A 7 -30.38 8.02 15.76
N ILE A 8 -29.30 8.77 15.56
CA ILE A 8 -27.95 8.26 15.77
C ILE A 8 -27.60 8.43 17.24
N ASP A 9 -27.60 7.33 17.98
CA ASP A 9 -27.13 7.30 19.36
C ASP A 9 -25.60 7.50 19.41
N PHE A 10 -25.19 8.73 19.72
CA PHE A 10 -23.79 9.12 19.85
C PHE A 10 -23.10 8.52 21.08
N THR A 11 -23.83 7.93 22.03
CA THR A 11 -23.26 7.34 23.25
C THR A 11 -22.68 5.94 23.03
N SER A 12 -23.22 5.18 22.07
CA SER A 12 -22.67 3.90 21.60
C SER A 12 -21.68 4.03 20.43
N LEU A 13 -21.49 5.25 19.92
CA LEU A 13 -20.59 5.55 18.81
C LEU A 13 -19.14 5.12 19.09
N PRO A 14 -18.56 5.33 20.29
CA PRO A 14 -17.18 4.93 20.56
C PRO A 14 -17.00 3.41 20.47
N GLY A 15 -17.93 2.62 21.04
CA GLY A 15 -17.86 1.15 20.99
C GLY A 15 -18.03 0.61 19.57
N LYS A 16 -19.02 1.10 18.83
CA LYS A 16 -19.26 0.67 17.43
C LYS A 16 -18.13 1.08 16.49
N VAL A 17 -17.48 2.21 16.74
CA VAL A 17 -16.30 2.65 15.97
C VAL A 17 -15.11 1.75 16.29
N VAL A 18 -14.90 1.37 17.55
CA VAL A 18 -13.88 0.38 17.93
C VAL A 18 -14.16 -0.96 17.27
N ASP A 19 -15.39 -1.51 17.38
CA ASP A 19 -15.76 -2.78 16.74
C ASP A 19 -15.59 -2.74 15.22
N PHE A 20 -15.97 -1.63 14.59
CA PHE A 20 -15.77 -1.41 13.15
C PHE A 20 -14.28 -1.35 12.79
N THR A 21 -13.46 -0.78 13.67
CA THR A 21 -12.02 -0.71 13.46
C THR A 21 -11.35 -2.06 13.66
N ASP A 22 -11.73 -2.82 14.68
CA ASP A 22 -11.28 -4.20 14.88
C ASP A 22 -11.69 -5.09 13.69
N TYR A 23 -12.87 -4.82 13.12
CA TYR A 23 -13.32 -5.44 11.89
C TYR A 23 -12.48 -5.00 10.67
N LEU A 24 -12.16 -3.71 10.50
CA LEU A 24 -11.22 -3.27 9.46
C LEU A 24 -9.88 -3.98 9.61
N PHE A 25 -9.36 -4.05 10.84
CA PHE A 25 -8.12 -4.73 11.18
C PHE A 25 -8.11 -6.20 10.76
N ALA A 26 -9.11 -6.96 11.21
CA ALA A 26 -9.18 -8.39 10.93
C ALA A 26 -9.33 -8.72 9.43
N ASN A 27 -9.95 -7.81 8.67
CA ASN A 27 -10.35 -8.09 7.31
C ASN A 27 -9.44 -7.47 6.23
N PHE A 28 -8.79 -6.32 6.51
CA PHE A 28 -7.82 -5.70 5.61
C PHE A 28 -6.37 -6.13 5.85
N PHE A 29 -5.97 -6.36 7.10
CA PHE A 29 -4.53 -6.46 7.47
C PHE A 29 -4.04 -7.86 7.82
N LEU A 30 -4.88 -8.67 8.47
CA LEU A 30 -4.53 -10.04 8.75
C LEU A 30 -4.31 -10.92 7.50
N PRO A 31 -4.85 -10.65 6.27
CA PRO A 31 -4.57 -11.49 5.10
C PRO A 31 -3.18 -11.21 4.55
N ARG A 32 -2.18 -11.62 5.33
CA ARG A 32 -0.74 -11.39 5.22
C ARG A 32 -0.42 -9.90 5.03
N PRO A 33 0.42 -9.27 5.88
CA PRO A 33 1.27 -8.24 5.32
C PRO A 33 1.96 -8.94 4.14
N THR A 34 1.75 -8.44 2.94
CA THR A 34 2.79 -8.54 1.93
C THR A 34 3.87 -7.67 2.57
N PRO A 35 4.93 -8.21 3.23
CA PRO A 35 6.13 -7.39 3.43
C PRO A 35 6.39 -6.75 2.07
N ALA A 36 6.81 -5.47 2.02
CA ALA A 36 6.97 -4.74 0.76
C ALA A 36 7.75 -5.54 -0.33
N SER A 37 8.55 -6.53 0.10
CA SER A 37 9.19 -7.56 -0.72
C SER A 37 8.28 -8.58 -1.44
N LEU A 38 6.99 -8.71 -1.14
CA LEU A 38 6.05 -9.68 -1.71
C LEU A 38 5.07 -9.07 -2.72
N SER A 39 5.14 -7.76 -3.00
CA SER A 39 4.65 -7.21 -4.28
C SER A 39 5.51 -7.68 -5.46
N VAL A 40 6.68 -8.27 -5.16
CA VAL A 40 7.38 -9.19 -6.05
C VAL A 40 6.98 -10.62 -5.66
N PRO A 41 6.21 -11.35 -6.49
CA PRO A 41 5.97 -12.75 -6.22
C PRO A 41 7.29 -13.52 -6.38
N THR A 42 7.92 -13.90 -5.28
CA THR A 42 8.59 -15.21 -5.23
C THR A 42 7.50 -16.26 -5.01
N LEU A 43 6.73 -16.56 -6.07
CA LEU A 43 5.71 -17.60 -6.04
C LEU A 43 5.98 -18.62 -7.15
N ALA A 44 5.88 -19.90 -6.75
CA ALA A 44 5.89 -21.04 -7.64
C ALA A 44 4.75 -20.92 -8.66
N SER A 45 5.05 -21.31 -9.90
CA SER A 45 4.37 -20.93 -11.13
C SER A 45 2.93 -21.42 -11.34
N ASN A 46 2.26 -22.04 -10.36
CA ASN A 46 1.10 -22.89 -10.65
C ASN A 46 -0.28 -22.32 -10.30
N ASP A 47 -0.42 -21.30 -9.44
CA ASP A 47 -1.74 -20.95 -8.87
C ASP A 47 -2.18 -19.49 -9.07
N VAL A 48 -1.55 -18.77 -10.00
CA VAL A 48 -1.98 -17.42 -10.37
C VAL A 48 -2.91 -17.47 -11.59
N LEU A 49 -3.89 -16.55 -11.69
CA LEU A 49 -4.69 -16.34 -12.91
C LEU A 49 -3.78 -16.44 -14.15
N PRO A 50 -4.08 -17.29 -15.15
CA PRO A 50 -3.22 -17.49 -16.31
C PRO A 50 -2.75 -16.15 -16.90
N GLY A 51 -1.43 -15.91 -16.94
CA GLY A 51 -0.83 -14.68 -17.46
C GLY A 51 -0.55 -13.56 -16.45
N SER A 52 -0.76 -13.76 -15.15
CA SER A 52 -0.47 -12.76 -14.09
C SER A 52 0.98 -12.27 -14.03
N SER A 53 1.98 -13.14 -14.19
CA SER A 53 3.39 -12.75 -14.13
C SER A 53 3.73 -11.78 -15.27
N HIS A 54 3.20 -12.07 -16.47
CA HIS A 54 3.31 -11.16 -17.61
C HIS A 54 2.57 -9.84 -17.37
N ARG A 55 1.36 -9.88 -16.77
CA ARG A 55 0.59 -8.67 -16.43
C ARG A 55 1.32 -7.81 -15.39
N LEU A 56 1.86 -8.41 -14.34
CA LEU A 56 2.64 -7.69 -13.32
C LEU A 56 3.92 -7.11 -13.90
N ALA A 57 4.61 -7.84 -14.79
CA ALA A 57 5.77 -7.31 -15.50
C ALA A 57 5.39 -6.12 -16.39
N THR A 58 4.25 -6.19 -17.08
CA THR A 58 3.71 -5.11 -17.92
C THR A 58 3.35 -3.89 -17.06
N LEU A 59 2.58 -4.09 -15.99
CA LEU A 59 2.23 -3.04 -15.02
C LEU A 59 3.48 -2.37 -14.46
N ARG A 60 4.49 -3.16 -14.08
CA ARG A 60 5.75 -2.63 -13.55
C ARG A 60 6.44 -1.75 -14.57
N ARG A 61 6.58 -2.24 -15.81
CA ARG A 61 7.19 -1.49 -16.92
C ARG A 61 6.45 -0.17 -17.17
N ASP A 62 5.13 -0.23 -17.25
CA ASP A 62 4.29 0.92 -17.59
C ASP A 62 4.32 1.99 -16.49
N CYS A 63 4.27 1.59 -15.21
CA CYS A 63 4.40 2.51 -14.09
C CYS A 63 5.78 3.15 -14.02
N LEU A 64 6.86 2.39 -14.24
CA LEU A 64 8.22 2.92 -14.25
C LEU A 64 8.39 3.97 -15.36
N ILE A 65 7.88 3.70 -16.57
CA ILE A 65 7.93 4.66 -17.68
C ILE A 65 7.10 5.91 -17.34
N ARG A 66 5.85 5.74 -16.91
CA ARG A 66 4.96 6.85 -16.54
C ARG A 66 5.59 7.73 -15.46
N ASP A 67 6.19 7.10 -14.44
CA ASP A 67 6.75 7.78 -13.28
C ASP A 67 8.21 8.22 -13.50
N ARG A 68 8.70 8.20 -14.74
CA ARG A 68 10.07 8.62 -15.14
C ARG A 68 11.16 7.91 -14.35
N HIS A 69 10.96 6.63 -14.08
CA HIS A 69 11.82 5.78 -13.25
C HIS A 69 12.13 6.39 -11.88
N ARG A 70 11.18 7.14 -11.30
CA ARG A 70 11.34 7.80 -10.00
C ARG A 70 10.25 7.39 -9.04
N CYS A 71 10.59 7.37 -7.77
CA CYS A 71 9.59 7.36 -6.71
C CYS A 71 8.74 8.64 -6.81
N VAL A 72 7.41 8.49 -6.85
CA VAL A 72 6.50 9.64 -7.00
C VAL A 72 6.53 10.58 -5.78
N VAL A 73 6.97 10.08 -4.62
CA VAL A 73 7.07 10.82 -3.36
C VAL A 73 8.42 11.53 -3.25
N THR A 74 9.51 10.76 -3.19
CA THR A 74 10.86 11.26 -2.90
C THR A 74 11.58 11.81 -4.14
N ARG A 75 11.09 11.50 -5.34
CA ARG A 75 11.72 11.79 -6.65
C ARG A 75 13.08 11.14 -6.87
N ARG A 76 13.49 10.24 -5.98
CA ARG A 76 14.71 9.44 -6.13
C ARG A 76 14.58 8.54 -7.37
N PHE A 77 15.64 8.48 -8.15
CA PHE A 77 15.67 7.75 -9.40
C PHE A 77 16.03 6.27 -9.17
N ASP A 78 15.47 5.37 -9.97
CA ASP A 78 15.71 3.94 -9.86
C ASP A 78 17.20 3.62 -10.04
N LYS A 79 17.77 3.04 -8.99
CA LYS A 79 19.17 2.60 -8.96
C LYS A 79 19.48 1.57 -10.05
N ASN A 80 18.56 0.65 -10.34
CA ASN A 80 18.79 -0.38 -11.34
C ASN A 80 18.83 0.21 -12.76
N GLU A 81 17.87 1.09 -13.08
CA GLU A 81 17.86 1.82 -14.35
C GLU A 81 19.08 2.73 -14.50
N ALA A 82 19.46 3.48 -13.45
CA ALA A 82 20.65 4.32 -13.48
C ALA A 82 21.93 3.51 -13.73
N LEU A 83 22.07 2.35 -13.08
CA LEU A 83 23.20 1.45 -13.31
C LEU A 83 23.20 0.89 -14.73
N GLY A 84 22.03 0.54 -15.27
CA GLY A 84 21.88 0.10 -16.67
C GLY A 84 22.33 1.17 -17.67
N ARG A 85 21.88 2.42 -17.49
CA ARG A 85 22.28 3.54 -18.33
C ARG A 85 23.76 3.89 -18.19
N PHE A 86 24.32 3.81 -16.97
CA PHE A 86 25.76 4.01 -16.74
C PHE A 86 26.60 2.95 -17.47
N LYS A 87 26.22 1.68 -17.43
CA LYS A 87 26.93 0.62 -18.17
C LYS A 87 26.97 0.89 -19.68
N LYS A 88 25.93 1.52 -20.23
CA LYS A 88 25.81 1.81 -21.66
C LYS A 88 26.45 3.13 -22.10
N HIS A 89 26.39 4.15 -21.24
CA HIS A 89 26.74 5.54 -21.59
C HIS A 89 27.82 6.17 -20.69
N GLY A 90 28.32 5.44 -19.70
CA GLY A 90 29.29 5.93 -18.71
C GLY A 90 28.81 7.20 -18.00
N HIS A 91 29.72 8.15 -17.82
CA HIS A 91 29.42 9.47 -17.23
C HIS A 91 28.54 10.38 -18.10
N ASN A 92 28.13 9.93 -19.29
CA ASN A 92 27.17 10.64 -20.14
C ASN A 92 25.74 10.10 -20.00
N ALA A 93 25.52 9.12 -19.11
CA ALA A 93 24.18 8.63 -18.78
C ALA A 93 23.28 9.78 -18.27
N ARG A 94 22.02 9.74 -18.71
CA ARG A 94 21.00 10.76 -18.45
C ARG A 94 19.73 10.13 -17.90
N ASP A 95 18.98 10.91 -17.14
CA ASP A 95 17.63 10.56 -16.71
C ASP A 95 16.62 10.71 -17.88
N ASP A 96 15.36 10.41 -17.59
CA ASP A 96 14.24 10.43 -18.54
C ASP A 96 13.95 11.84 -19.09
N GLU A 97 14.42 12.88 -18.40
CA GLU A 97 14.28 14.28 -18.81
C GLU A 97 15.53 14.80 -19.56
N GLY A 98 16.50 13.91 -19.80
CA GLY A 98 17.74 14.25 -20.48
C GLY A 98 18.79 14.93 -19.59
N HIS A 99 18.56 15.06 -18.29
CA HIS A 99 19.55 15.58 -17.35
C HIS A 99 20.64 14.55 -17.10
N ARG A 100 21.91 14.96 -17.18
CA ARG A 100 23.03 14.07 -16.88
C ARG A 100 23.00 13.67 -15.42
N PHE A 101 23.23 12.39 -15.15
CA PHE A 101 23.45 11.93 -13.80
C PHE A 101 24.76 12.52 -13.28
N ASP A 102 24.71 13.17 -12.12
CA ASP A 102 25.93 13.45 -11.36
C ASP A 102 26.09 12.40 -10.26
N PHE A 103 27.22 11.71 -10.32
CA PHE A 103 27.57 10.53 -9.52
C PHE A 103 28.40 10.88 -8.27
N VAL A 104 28.64 12.17 -8.01
CA VAL A 104 29.53 12.65 -6.95
C VAL A 104 28.77 12.86 -5.63
N GLY A 105 27.44 13.02 -5.67
CA GLY A 105 26.60 13.20 -4.49
C GLY A 105 26.12 11.88 -3.85
N GLN A 106 26.13 11.81 -2.52
CA GLN A 106 25.51 10.70 -1.77
C GLN A 106 23.97 10.72 -1.94
N ARG A 107 23.36 9.53 -2.03
CA ARG A 107 21.89 9.30 -1.99
C ARG A 107 21.03 9.80 -3.17
N ARG A 108 21.49 9.71 -4.43
CA ARG A 108 20.63 10.08 -5.60
C ARG A 108 19.76 8.97 -6.16
N PHE A 109 20.23 7.74 -6.02
CA PHE A 109 19.59 6.55 -6.56
C PHE A 109 19.08 5.68 -5.43
N GLU A 110 17.91 5.11 -5.63
CA GLU A 110 17.31 4.18 -4.68
C GLU A 110 16.55 3.10 -5.44
N GLU A 111 16.44 1.91 -4.86
CA GLU A 111 15.64 0.85 -5.45
C GLU A 111 14.17 1.21 -5.33
N VAL A 112 13.47 1.10 -6.46
CA VAL A 112 12.04 1.39 -6.53
C VAL A 112 11.24 0.13 -6.82
N GLU A 113 10.01 0.15 -6.35
CA GLU A 113 9.01 -0.90 -6.45
C GLU A 113 7.71 -0.27 -6.98
N VAL A 114 6.90 -1.07 -7.66
CA VAL A 114 5.56 -0.65 -8.09
C VAL A 114 4.57 -1.16 -7.06
N ALA A 115 3.93 -0.23 -6.39
CA ALA A 115 2.99 -0.47 -5.32
C ALA A 115 1.56 -0.30 -5.84
N HIS A 116 0.69 -1.27 -5.54
CA HIS A 116 -0.73 -1.10 -5.77
C HIS A 116 -1.32 -0.12 -4.74
N ILE A 117 -2.30 0.70 -5.15
CA ILE A 117 -3.03 1.64 -4.28
C ILE A 117 -3.97 0.86 -3.37
N LEU A 118 -4.84 0.05 -3.97
CA LEU A 118 -5.61 -0.97 -3.28
C LEU A 118 -4.91 -2.33 -3.48
N PRO A 119 -4.62 -3.08 -2.41
CA PRO A 119 -3.78 -4.28 -2.47
C PRO A 119 -4.28 -5.35 -3.45
N HIS A 120 -3.36 -5.94 -4.23
CA HIS A 120 -3.65 -7.04 -5.14
C HIS A 120 -4.31 -8.25 -4.43
N SER A 121 -3.96 -8.46 -3.16
CA SER A 121 -4.50 -9.54 -2.32
C SER A 121 -6.03 -9.52 -2.19
N LEU A 122 -6.69 -8.36 -2.37
CA LEU A 122 -8.15 -8.24 -2.33
C LEU A 122 -8.86 -9.08 -3.40
N MET A 123 -8.19 -9.34 -4.52
CA MET A 123 -8.73 -10.11 -5.64
C MET A 123 -8.12 -11.51 -5.76
N SER A 124 -7.27 -11.91 -4.80
CA SER A 124 -6.70 -13.26 -4.79
C SER A 124 -7.76 -14.30 -4.42
N LEU A 125 -7.72 -15.44 -5.12
CA LEU A 125 -8.55 -16.62 -4.84
C LEU A 125 -7.90 -17.58 -3.82
N GLU A 126 -6.63 -17.36 -3.48
CA GLU A 126 -5.83 -18.23 -2.61
C GLU A 126 -6.24 -18.10 -1.13
N GLY A 127 -6.09 -19.15 -0.34
CA GLY A 127 -6.35 -19.07 1.10
C GLY A 127 -7.54 -19.88 1.58
N ASP A 128 -7.57 -20.08 2.90
CA ASP A 128 -8.64 -20.79 3.59
C ASP A 128 -9.96 -20.00 3.59
N SER A 129 -10.98 -20.58 4.23
CA SER A 129 -12.30 -19.99 4.34
C SER A 129 -12.30 -18.64 5.06
N GLU A 130 -11.40 -18.45 6.02
CA GLU A 130 -11.35 -17.26 6.84
C GLU A 130 -10.72 -16.10 6.08
N MET A 131 -9.59 -16.35 5.40
CA MET A 131 -8.97 -15.37 4.51
C MET A 131 -9.92 -14.97 3.36
N LYS A 132 -10.72 -15.91 2.84
CA LYS A 132 -11.77 -15.60 1.85
C LYS A 132 -12.93 -14.79 2.44
N ALA A 133 -13.28 -14.99 3.71
CA ALA A 133 -14.27 -14.17 4.40
C ALA A 133 -13.74 -12.76 4.65
N ALA A 134 -12.48 -12.66 5.08
CA ALA A 134 -11.80 -11.40 5.30
C ALA A 134 -11.73 -10.52 4.06
N ARG A 135 -11.37 -11.09 2.91
CA ARG A 135 -11.41 -10.35 1.64
C ARG A 135 -12.81 -9.89 1.28
N ARG A 136 -13.83 -10.74 1.45
CA ARG A 136 -15.23 -10.35 1.18
C ARG A 136 -15.65 -9.17 2.07
N ASN A 137 -15.26 -9.20 3.33
CA ASN A 137 -15.52 -8.15 4.30
C ASN A 137 -14.78 -6.84 3.94
N ALA A 138 -13.49 -6.94 3.58
CA ALA A 138 -12.72 -5.78 3.11
C ALA A 138 -13.34 -5.15 1.85
N LEU A 139 -13.76 -5.97 0.87
CA LEU A 139 -14.46 -5.48 -0.31
C LEU A 139 -15.80 -4.80 0.05
N ALA A 140 -16.57 -5.36 0.98
CA ALA A 140 -17.82 -4.75 1.44
C ALA A 140 -17.57 -3.39 2.11
N ILE A 141 -16.50 -3.27 2.89
CA ILE A 141 -16.07 -1.99 3.48
C ILE A 141 -15.69 -0.99 2.40
N LEU A 142 -14.93 -1.40 1.38
CA LEU A 142 -14.59 -0.52 0.27
C LEU A 142 -15.86 0.02 -0.39
N ASP A 143 -16.85 -0.84 -0.64
CA ASP A 143 -18.15 -0.43 -1.20
C ASP A 143 -18.95 0.50 -0.26
N MET A 144 -18.75 0.42 1.06
CA MET A 144 -19.32 1.38 2.02
C MET A 144 -18.62 2.74 1.98
N LEU A 145 -17.29 2.76 1.82
CA LEU A 145 -16.52 4.00 1.74
C LEU A 145 -16.78 4.74 0.42
N ASP A 146 -16.91 3.99 -0.67
CA ASP A 146 -17.03 4.54 -2.01
C ASP A 146 -17.73 3.54 -2.94
N SER A 147 -18.95 3.88 -3.36
CA SER A 147 -19.85 2.94 -4.05
C SER A 147 -19.37 2.57 -5.46
N GLY A 148 -19.17 1.27 -5.72
CA GLY A 148 -18.73 0.78 -7.03
C GLY A 148 -17.21 0.87 -7.25
N VAL A 149 -16.43 1.17 -6.20
CA VAL A 149 -14.96 1.03 -6.22
C VAL A 149 -14.52 -0.36 -6.65
N ARG A 150 -15.28 -1.40 -6.27
CA ARG A 150 -14.96 -2.78 -6.58
C ARG A 150 -14.77 -3.01 -8.08
N HIS A 151 -15.59 -2.40 -8.93
CA HIS A 151 -15.46 -2.51 -10.39
C HIS A 151 -14.15 -1.92 -10.94
N LEU A 152 -13.52 -0.98 -10.21
CA LEU A 152 -12.24 -0.38 -10.57
C LEU A 152 -11.06 -1.34 -10.36
N ILE A 153 -11.23 -2.38 -9.54
CA ILE A 153 -10.18 -3.33 -9.18
C ILE A 153 -10.54 -4.78 -9.47
N GLU A 154 -11.73 -5.08 -10.00
CA GLU A 154 -12.16 -6.45 -10.30
C GLU A 154 -11.38 -7.12 -11.44
N GLY A 155 -11.06 -8.40 -11.24
CA GLY A 155 -10.48 -9.26 -12.26
C GLY A 155 -9.15 -8.71 -12.78
N LEU A 156 -9.09 -8.36 -14.07
CA LEU A 156 -7.89 -7.81 -14.69
C LEU A 156 -7.63 -6.35 -14.30
N ASN A 157 -8.63 -5.66 -13.73
CA ASN A 157 -8.50 -4.24 -13.38
C ASN A 157 -7.60 -4.02 -12.15
N ILE A 158 -7.38 -5.04 -11.32
CA ILE A 158 -6.47 -4.97 -10.17
C ILE A 158 -5.05 -4.57 -10.57
N ASP A 159 -4.60 -5.03 -11.74
CA ASP A 159 -3.25 -4.82 -12.28
C ASP A 159 -3.21 -3.69 -13.31
N ARG A 160 -4.16 -2.74 -13.27
CA ARG A 160 -4.12 -1.54 -14.11
C ARG A 160 -3.19 -0.47 -13.52
N PRO A 161 -2.49 0.32 -14.35
CA PRO A 161 -1.68 1.44 -13.90
C PRO A 161 -2.46 2.47 -13.05
N THR A 162 -3.77 2.56 -13.24
CA THR A 162 -4.64 3.40 -12.41
C THR A 162 -4.65 3.00 -10.94
N ASN A 163 -4.38 1.74 -10.62
CA ASN A 163 -4.29 1.21 -9.26
C ASN A 163 -2.83 1.03 -8.81
N ALA A 164 -1.84 1.65 -9.46
CA ALA A 164 -0.44 1.46 -9.07
C ALA A 164 0.44 2.69 -9.27
N MET A 165 1.52 2.78 -8.48
CA MET A 165 2.53 3.83 -8.58
C MET A 165 3.92 3.36 -8.17
N THR A 166 4.94 4.06 -8.66
CA THR A 166 6.34 3.78 -8.34
C THR A 166 6.74 4.45 -7.03
N LEU A 167 7.22 3.66 -6.07
CA LEU A 167 7.68 4.11 -4.74
C LEU A 167 9.08 3.58 -4.46
N THR A 168 9.85 4.25 -3.60
CA THR A 168 11.01 3.59 -2.99
C THR A 168 10.51 2.51 -2.02
N ARG A 169 11.34 1.52 -1.72
CA ARG A 169 10.98 0.42 -0.81
C ARG A 169 10.45 0.91 0.55
N ALA A 170 11.05 1.97 1.10
CA ALA A 170 10.63 2.53 2.37
C ALA A 170 9.28 3.26 2.28
N CYS A 171 9.08 4.12 1.26
CA CYS A 171 7.76 4.74 1.03
C CYS A 171 6.69 3.70 0.71
N HIS A 172 7.02 2.63 -0.02
CA HIS A 172 6.10 1.52 -0.27
C HIS A 172 5.69 0.84 1.03
N THR A 173 6.61 0.69 1.97
CA THR A 173 6.31 0.12 3.29
C THR A 173 5.37 1.04 4.06
N GLU A 174 5.69 2.34 4.21
CA GLU A 174 4.81 3.32 4.88
C GLU A 174 3.43 3.40 4.20
N PHE A 175 3.37 3.31 2.88
CA PHE A 175 2.12 3.38 2.13
C PHE A 175 1.26 2.12 2.33
N GLY A 176 1.88 0.94 2.28
CA GLY A 176 1.19 -0.34 2.49
C GLY A 176 0.74 -0.55 3.93
N THR A 177 1.44 0.03 4.91
CA THR A 177 1.03 0.03 6.32
C THR A 177 0.14 1.22 6.69
N PHE A 178 -0.28 2.02 5.69
CA PHE A 178 -1.14 3.19 5.86
C PHE A 178 -0.59 4.25 6.84
N GLN A 179 0.72 4.28 7.02
CA GLN A 179 1.43 5.30 7.77
C GLN A 179 1.60 6.58 6.96
N MET A 180 1.43 6.53 5.64
CA MET A 180 1.40 7.71 4.77
C MET A 180 0.20 7.69 3.83
N TYR A 181 -0.21 8.86 3.34
CA TYR A 181 -1.34 9.00 2.42
C TYR A 181 -1.22 10.22 1.51
N PHE A 182 -2.04 10.26 0.46
CA PHE A 182 -2.09 11.33 -0.53
C PHE A 182 -3.39 12.13 -0.38
N GLU A 183 -3.29 13.40 0.02
CA GLU A 183 -4.42 14.31 0.15
C GLU A 183 -4.57 15.17 -1.11
N ALA A 184 -5.77 15.22 -1.70
CA ALA A 184 -6.02 16.06 -2.87
C ALA A 184 -5.89 17.55 -2.52
N THR A 185 -5.25 18.33 -3.41
CA THR A 185 -5.04 19.77 -3.21
C THR A 185 -6.07 20.65 -3.93
N GLY A 186 -6.95 20.05 -4.74
CA GLY A 186 -7.86 20.74 -5.67
C GLY A 186 -7.29 20.85 -7.08
N GLU A 187 -5.96 20.87 -7.23
CA GLU A 187 -5.29 20.83 -8.53
C GLU A 187 -5.26 19.39 -9.09
N PRO A 188 -5.50 19.19 -10.41
CA PRO A 188 -5.46 17.87 -11.03
C PRO A 188 -4.15 17.12 -10.77
N HIS A 189 -4.26 15.85 -10.39
CA HIS A 189 -3.14 14.94 -10.10
C HIS A 189 -2.10 15.49 -9.11
N THR A 190 -2.48 16.47 -8.28
CA THR A 190 -1.59 17.12 -7.33
C THR A 190 -2.05 16.86 -5.91
N TYR A 191 -1.12 16.31 -5.12
CA TYR A 191 -1.42 15.81 -3.79
C TYR A 191 -0.43 16.36 -2.77
N ARG A 192 -0.95 16.74 -1.60
CA ARG A 192 -0.17 16.92 -0.39
C ARG A 192 0.04 15.54 0.21
N ILE A 193 1.29 15.15 0.40
CA ILE A 193 1.65 13.83 0.91
C ILE A 193 2.01 13.99 2.38
N GLU A 194 1.31 13.26 3.22
CA GLU A 194 1.49 13.29 4.67
C GLU A 194 1.84 11.89 5.18
N SER A 195 2.57 11.84 6.29
CA SER A 195 2.81 10.62 7.04
C SER A 195 2.55 10.87 8.52
N PHE A 196 1.94 9.88 9.17
CA PHE A 196 1.66 9.87 10.60
C PHE A 196 2.91 9.60 11.43
N LEU A 197 4.00 9.16 10.80
CA LEU A 197 5.28 8.99 11.47
C LEU A 197 5.92 10.35 11.74
N PRO A 198 6.64 10.53 12.86
CA PRO A 198 7.45 11.71 13.08
C PRO A 198 8.46 11.88 11.94
N SER A 199 8.75 13.14 11.56
CA SER A 199 9.57 13.47 10.38
C SER A 199 10.96 12.84 10.36
N TYR A 200 11.52 12.50 11.53
CA TYR A 200 12.82 11.82 11.64
C TYR A 200 12.77 10.34 11.25
N PHE A 201 11.59 9.73 11.28
CA PHE A 201 11.35 8.33 10.94
C PHE A 201 10.64 8.13 9.60
N SER A 202 10.02 9.17 9.04
CA SER A 202 9.38 9.09 7.72
C SER A 202 10.38 9.36 6.60
N GLU A 203 10.29 8.57 5.54
CA GLU A 203 10.99 8.81 4.27
C GLU A 203 10.22 9.77 3.36
N VAL A 204 8.99 10.11 3.71
CA VAL A 204 8.25 11.21 3.08
C VAL A 204 8.95 12.52 3.49
N PRO A 205 9.47 13.33 2.56
CA PRO A 205 9.98 14.64 2.89
C PRO A 205 8.80 15.49 3.37
N GLN A 206 8.67 15.79 4.66
CA GLN A 206 7.52 16.55 5.15
C GLN A 206 7.87 18.03 5.37
N PRO A 207 6.99 18.98 4.97
CA PRO A 207 5.82 18.78 4.10
C PRO A 207 6.23 18.62 2.63
N VAL A 208 5.53 17.78 1.85
CA VAL A 208 5.72 17.71 0.40
C VAL A 208 4.39 17.71 -0.35
N THR A 209 4.36 18.50 -1.41
CA THR A 209 3.30 18.47 -2.42
C THR A 209 3.89 17.96 -3.73
N ARG A 210 3.21 17.02 -4.38
CA ARG A 210 3.64 16.41 -5.63
C ARG A 210 2.51 16.40 -6.64
N THR A 211 2.79 16.91 -7.83
CA THR A 211 2.05 16.57 -9.04
C THR A 211 2.58 15.24 -9.58
N LEU A 212 1.72 14.24 -9.67
CA LEU A 212 2.11 12.93 -10.20
C LEU A 212 2.42 13.04 -11.69
N PHE A 213 3.38 12.25 -12.15
CA PHE A 213 3.77 12.28 -13.56
C PHE A 213 2.65 11.71 -14.43
N MET A 214 2.52 12.28 -15.62
CA MET A 214 1.65 11.77 -16.68
C MET A 214 2.53 11.28 -17.82
N SER A 215 2.10 10.20 -18.47
CA SER A 215 2.74 9.74 -19.72
C SER A 215 2.57 10.83 -20.79
N GLU A 216 3.64 11.15 -21.53
CA GLU A 216 3.64 12.22 -22.54
C GLU A 216 2.49 12.06 -23.54
N ASP A 217 2.28 10.84 -24.03
CA ASP A 217 1.20 10.48 -24.96
C ASP A 217 -0.09 10.03 -24.27
N HIS A 218 -0.14 10.10 -22.93
CA HIS A 218 -1.24 9.58 -22.11
C HIS A 218 -1.51 8.08 -22.35
N ALA A 219 -0.49 7.37 -22.84
CA ALA A 219 -0.57 5.94 -23.16
C ALA A 219 -0.68 5.05 -21.92
N VAL A 220 -0.20 5.55 -20.78
CA VAL A 220 -0.30 4.89 -19.47
C VAL A 220 -1.13 5.78 -18.55
N ASP A 221 -2.25 5.24 -18.09
CA ASP A 221 -3.16 5.97 -17.21
C ASP A 221 -2.48 6.37 -15.88
N PRO A 222 -2.74 7.59 -15.37
CA PRO A 222 -2.25 8.02 -14.07
C PRO A 222 -2.98 7.28 -12.93
N PRO A 223 -2.41 7.29 -11.71
CA PRO A 223 -3.10 6.81 -10.52
C PRO A 223 -4.47 7.47 -10.38
N LEU A 224 -5.51 6.66 -10.21
CA LEU A 224 -6.90 7.12 -10.11
C LEU A 224 -7.05 7.94 -8.81
N PRO A 225 -7.45 9.24 -8.89
CA PRO A 225 -7.64 10.07 -7.70
C PRO A 225 -8.61 9.46 -6.68
N ARG A 226 -9.63 8.75 -7.19
CA ARG A 226 -10.62 8.04 -6.39
C ARG A 226 -10.00 6.94 -5.53
N LEU A 227 -9.08 6.14 -6.08
CA LEU A 227 -8.39 5.08 -5.33
C LEU A 227 -7.44 5.65 -4.28
N LEU A 228 -6.75 6.76 -4.60
CA LEU A 228 -5.93 7.49 -3.63
C LEU A 228 -6.75 8.06 -2.47
N ALA A 229 -7.94 8.61 -2.76
CA ALA A 229 -8.84 9.14 -1.73
C ALA A 229 -9.35 8.02 -0.80
N ILE A 230 -9.65 6.84 -1.35
CA ILE A 230 -10.04 5.68 -0.54
C ILE A 230 -8.88 5.22 0.34
N HIS A 231 -7.66 5.10 -0.21
CA HIS A 231 -6.48 4.75 0.58
C HIS A 231 -6.25 5.76 1.72
N ALA A 232 -6.36 7.06 1.44
CA ALA A 232 -6.25 8.10 2.45
C ALA A 232 -7.34 8.03 3.53
N ALA A 233 -8.58 7.71 3.14
CA ALA A 233 -9.66 7.50 4.10
C ALA A 233 -9.38 6.31 5.03
N VAL A 234 -8.94 5.17 4.48
CA VAL A 234 -8.53 4.00 5.27
C VAL A 234 -7.38 4.37 6.20
N ALA A 235 -6.35 5.05 5.71
CA ALA A 235 -5.21 5.47 6.52
C ALA A 235 -5.61 6.35 7.70
N LYS A 236 -6.46 7.35 7.46
CA LYS A 236 -6.98 8.23 8.51
C LYS A 236 -7.83 7.47 9.52
N ILE A 237 -8.72 6.58 9.07
CA ILE A 237 -9.53 5.77 9.98
C ILE A 237 -8.63 4.90 10.87
N MET A 238 -7.62 4.25 10.30
CA MET A 238 -6.65 3.42 11.03
C MET A 238 -5.85 4.22 12.06
N HIS A 239 -5.44 5.43 11.71
CA HIS A 239 -4.70 6.30 12.62
C HIS A 239 -5.59 6.81 13.77
N MET A 240 -6.77 7.35 13.46
CA MET A 240 -7.67 7.96 14.45
C MET A 240 -8.28 6.96 15.42
N SER A 241 -8.44 5.71 14.99
CA SER A 241 -8.99 4.61 15.81
C SER A 241 -7.95 3.93 16.70
N GLY A 242 -6.65 4.19 16.48
CA GLY A 242 -5.56 3.50 17.17
C GLY A 242 -5.29 2.07 16.68
N ALA A 243 -6.03 1.56 15.69
CA ALA A 243 -5.80 0.21 15.19
C ALA A 243 -4.43 0.03 14.54
N GLY A 244 -3.83 1.07 13.97
CA GLY A 244 -2.46 0.98 13.44
C GLY A 244 -1.45 0.52 14.50
N SER A 245 -1.47 1.14 15.69
CA SER A 245 -0.61 0.76 16.80
C SER A 245 -0.91 -0.65 17.32
N HIS A 246 -2.20 -1.03 17.33
CA HIS A 246 -2.63 -2.37 17.71
C HIS A 246 -2.11 -3.44 16.71
N CYS A 247 -2.08 -3.14 15.40
CA CYS A 247 -1.46 -4.00 14.39
C CYS A 247 0.01 -4.25 14.72
N ASP A 248 0.77 -3.17 14.92
CA ASP A 248 2.21 -3.23 15.12
C ASP A 248 2.57 -4.05 16.37
N GLU A 249 1.75 -3.95 17.42
CA GLU A 249 1.88 -4.76 18.63
C GLU A 249 1.63 -6.25 18.36
N ILE A 250 0.54 -6.59 17.65
CA ILE A 250 0.23 -7.98 17.29
C ILE A 250 1.34 -8.55 16.38
N PHE A 251 1.81 -7.78 15.39
CA PHE A 251 2.90 -8.21 14.52
C PHE A 251 4.18 -8.47 15.30
N ARG A 252 4.58 -7.55 16.18
CA ARG A 252 5.74 -7.74 17.05
C ARG A 252 5.58 -8.99 17.92
N ASP A 253 4.41 -9.20 18.52
CA ASP A 253 4.14 -10.38 19.35
C ASP A 253 4.20 -11.70 18.55
N THR A 254 3.75 -11.70 17.28
CA THR A 254 3.87 -12.86 16.38
C THR A 254 5.31 -13.13 15.91
N GLN A 255 6.15 -12.09 15.82
CA GLN A 255 7.55 -12.19 15.39
C GLN A 255 8.51 -12.55 16.52
N GLU A 256 8.26 -12.06 17.74
CA GLU A 256 9.18 -12.26 18.86
C GLU A 256 9.00 -13.63 19.55
N LEU A 257 7.83 -14.29 19.43
CA LEU A 257 7.43 -15.54 20.14
C LEU A 257 7.69 -15.56 21.67
N LEU A 258 8.16 -14.46 22.23
CA LEU A 258 8.49 -14.31 23.64
C LEU A 258 7.24 -13.86 24.37
N ILE A 259 6.60 -14.82 25.05
CA ILE A 259 5.58 -14.50 26.04
C ILE A 259 6.27 -13.67 27.13
N LYS A 260 5.96 -12.39 27.19
CA LYS A 260 6.53 -11.47 28.17
C LYS A 260 6.01 -11.86 29.54
N ALA A 261 6.94 -12.02 30.49
CA ALA A 261 6.62 -12.42 31.86
C ALA A 261 5.75 -11.38 32.61
N ASP A 262 5.67 -10.16 32.09
CA ASP A 262 4.83 -9.08 32.61
C ASP A 262 3.34 -9.21 32.20
N GLY A 263 2.98 -10.22 31.40
CA GLY A 263 1.61 -10.48 30.98
C GLY A 263 1.11 -9.55 29.86
N SER A 264 1.98 -8.75 29.25
CA SER A 264 1.60 -7.81 28.18
C SER A 264 1.37 -8.48 26.82
N THR A 265 1.78 -9.74 26.65
CA THR A 265 1.56 -10.50 25.41
C THR A 265 0.07 -10.83 25.24
N ASN A 266 -0.50 -10.47 24.08
CA ASN A 266 -1.92 -10.72 23.79
C ASN A 266 -2.17 -12.17 23.35
N LEU A 267 -2.06 -13.11 24.30
CA LEU A 267 -2.20 -14.55 24.06
C LEU A 267 -3.56 -14.92 23.45
N GLY A 268 -4.64 -14.21 23.79
CA GLY A 268 -5.97 -14.44 23.23
C GLY A 268 -5.99 -14.21 21.72
N THR A 269 -5.40 -13.10 21.28
CA THR A 269 -5.27 -12.76 19.86
C THR A 269 -4.33 -13.70 19.13
N LEU A 270 -3.16 -14.02 19.70
CA LEU A 270 -2.23 -15.00 19.10
C LEU A 270 -2.87 -16.39 18.94
N THR A 271 -3.68 -16.80 19.92
CA THR A 271 -4.40 -18.09 19.87
C THR A 271 -5.50 -18.06 18.81
N ALA A 272 -6.26 -16.96 18.72
CA ALA A 272 -7.27 -16.78 17.67
C ALA A 272 -6.63 -16.79 16.27
N LEU A 273 -5.50 -16.09 16.09
CA LEU A 273 -4.73 -16.09 14.84
C LEU A 273 -4.22 -17.48 14.46
N ARG A 274 -3.77 -18.27 15.45
CA ARG A 274 -3.31 -19.64 15.20
C ARG A 274 -4.45 -20.60 14.86
N LEU A 275 -5.57 -20.50 15.59
CA LEU A 275 -6.75 -21.34 15.35
C LEU A 275 -7.43 -21.00 14.01
N GLY A 276 -7.37 -19.74 13.60
CA GLY A 276 -7.86 -19.28 12.30
C GLY A 276 -6.91 -19.50 11.12
N GLY A 277 -5.75 -20.14 11.34
CA GLY A 277 -4.79 -20.43 10.27
C GLY A 277 -3.93 -19.24 9.81
N TRP A 278 -4.07 -18.07 10.43
CA TRP A 278 -3.36 -16.84 10.07
C TRP A 278 -1.89 -16.82 10.51
N TRP A 279 -1.54 -17.61 11.52
CA TRP A 279 -0.17 -17.71 12.04
C TRP A 279 0.19 -19.16 12.38
N SER A 280 1.30 -19.65 11.86
CA SER A 280 1.75 -21.04 12.05
C SER A 280 2.43 -21.28 13.41
N GLY A 281 2.69 -20.23 14.19
CA GLY A 281 3.39 -20.32 15.47
C GLY A 281 4.91 -20.52 15.36
N VAL A 282 5.50 -20.20 14.20
CA VAL A 282 6.94 -20.37 13.91
C VAL A 282 7.54 -19.02 13.51
N VAL A 283 8.66 -18.63 14.15
CA VAL A 283 9.46 -17.46 13.74
C VAL A 283 10.28 -17.84 12.50
N VAL A 284 10.28 -17.00 11.47
CA VAL A 284 11.20 -17.10 10.32
C VAL A 284 12.31 -16.08 10.46
#